data_AF-A0A8T5MPT2-F1
#
_entry.id   AF-A0A8T5MPT2-F1
#
_cell.length_a   1.000
_cell.length_b   1.000
_cell.length_c   1.000
_cell.angle_alpha   90.00
_cell.angle_beta   90.00
_cell.angle_gamma   90.00
#
_symmetry.space_group_name_H-M   'P 1'
#
loop_
_entity.id
_entity.type
_entity.pdbx_description
1 polymer ?
#
loop_
_entity_poly.entity_id
_entity_poly.type
_entity_poly.pdbx_seq_one_letter_code
_entity_poly.pdbx_strand_id
1 'polypeptide(L)'
;MIKKVLPWITLVTMGIAIYMVFSPASAIYGPAGEVLGASFRIFYFHVPLAWVSYLAFFIVFISSVSYLRTREQRWDVFASSSAEIGVIFCGLVLITGPIWA
;
A
#
# COMPACT_ATOMS: atom_id res chain seq x y z
N MET A 1 4.97 22.45 13.13
CA MET A 1 3.89 21.77 13.88
C MET A 1 3.44 20.48 13.19
N ILE A 2 3.08 20.51 11.90
CA ILE A 2 2.68 19.35 11.08
C ILE A 2 3.59 18.11 11.23
N LYS A 3 4.92 18.28 11.15
CA LYS A 3 5.86 17.16 11.27
C LYS A 3 5.80 16.40 12.60
N LYS A 4 5.33 17.04 13.69
CA LYS A 4 5.17 16.41 15.01
C LYS A 4 3.82 15.67 15.14
N VAL A 5 2.80 16.09 14.40
CA VAL A 5 1.43 15.56 14.49
C VAL A 5 1.20 14.42 13.50
N LEU A 6 1.87 14.47 12.34
CA LEU A 6 1.81 13.44 11.31
C LEU A 6 2.11 12.01 11.81
N PRO A 7 3.14 11.73 12.64
CA PRO A 7 3.37 10.38 13.15
C PRO A 7 2.21 9.87 14.03
N TRP A 8 1.56 10.75 14.79
CA TRP A 8 0.42 10.36 15.62
C TRP A 8 -0.83 10.09 14.80
N ILE A 9 -1.12 10.93 13.80
CA ILE A 9 -2.25 10.71 12.89
C ILE A 9 -2.06 9.40 12.12
N THR A 10 -0.86 9.14 11.61
CA THR A 10 -0.56 7.89 10.90
C THR A 10 -0.66 6.67 11.82
N LEU A 11 -0.19 6.77 13.06
CA LEU A 11 -0.31 5.68 14.04
C LEU A 11 -1.77 5.38 14.41
N VAL A 12 -2.59 6.41 14.63
CA VAL A 12 -4.03 6.26 14.94
C VAL A 12 -4.78 5.68 13.75
N THR A 13 -4.57 6.22 12.54
CA THR A 13 -5.22 5.70 11.32
C THR A 13 -4.80 4.27 11.00
N MET A 14 -3.52 3.93 11.20
CA MET A 14 -3.02 2.55 11.10
C MET A 14 -3.71 1.64 12.13
N GLY A 15 -3.82 2.07 13.38
CA GLY A 15 -4.50 1.30 14.43
C GLY A 15 -5.97 1.05 14.14
N ILE A 16 -6.68 2.05 13.61
CA ILE A 16 -8.09 1.91 13.17
C ILE A 16 -8.19 0.95 11.99
N ALA A 17 -7.31 1.06 10.99
CA ALA A 17 -7.29 0.16 9.84
C ALA A 17 -7.04 -1.29 10.27
N ILE A 18 -6.05 -1.52 11.14
CA ILE A 18 -5.76 -2.85 11.70
C ILE A 18 -6.97 -3.38 12.49
N TYR A 19 -7.57 -2.56 13.36
CA TYR A 19 -8.77 -2.95 14.10
C TYR A 19 -9.94 -3.32 13.17
N MET A 20 -10.18 -2.56 12.10
CA MET A 20 -11.23 -2.87 11.13
C MET A 20 -10.97 -4.19 10.39
N VAL A 21 -9.70 -4.53 10.11
CA VAL A 21 -9.29 -5.79 9.48
C VAL A 21 -9.46 -6.99 10.42
N PHE A 22 -9.16 -6.84 11.70
CA PHE A 22 -9.23 -7.94 12.69
C PHE A 22 -10.52 -7.94 13.53
N SER A 23 -11.38 -6.96 13.32
CA SER A 23 -12.69 -6.87 13.96
C SER A 23 -13.52 -8.11 13.63
N PRO A 24 -14.27 -8.68 14.60
CA PRO A 24 -15.20 -9.78 14.36
C PRO A 24 -16.21 -9.52 13.23
N ALA A 25 -16.47 -8.24 12.92
CA ALA A 25 -17.38 -7.81 11.85
C ALA A 25 -16.80 -7.98 10.43
N SER A 26 -15.48 -8.16 10.29
CA SER A 26 -14.81 -8.18 8.98
C SER A 26 -14.94 -9.52 8.24
N ALA A 27 -15.00 -10.66 8.95
CA ALA A 27 -14.80 -11.94 8.28
C ALA A 27 -15.44 -13.19 8.92
N ILE A 28 -16.03 -13.10 10.11
CA ILE A 28 -16.43 -14.33 10.83
C ILE A 28 -17.90 -14.73 10.53
N TYR A 29 -18.74 -13.81 10.02
CA TYR A 29 -20.19 -14.03 9.92
C TYR A 29 -20.79 -13.86 8.52
N GLY A 30 -19.96 -13.86 7.46
CA GLY A 30 -20.43 -13.73 6.08
C GLY A 30 -20.14 -14.99 5.25
N PRO A 31 -21.02 -15.38 4.31
CA PRO A 31 -20.86 -16.61 3.51
C PRO A 31 -19.54 -16.68 2.72
N ALA A 32 -18.91 -15.55 2.40
CA ALA A 32 -17.60 -15.51 1.75
C ALA A 32 -16.43 -15.95 2.67
N GLY A 33 -16.52 -15.67 3.98
CA GLY A 33 -15.48 -16.04 4.95
C GLY A 33 -15.42 -17.55 5.20
N GLU A 34 -16.56 -18.24 5.13
CA GLU A 34 -16.66 -19.70 5.26
C GLU A 34 -16.07 -20.44 4.06
N VAL A 35 -16.18 -19.88 2.85
CA VAL A 35 -15.66 -20.49 1.62
C VAL A 35 -14.17 -20.22 1.41
N LEU A 36 -13.68 -19.00 1.72
CA LEU A 36 -12.29 -18.60 1.46
C LEU A 36 -11.32 -18.80 2.64
N GLY A 37 -11.81 -18.98 3.88
CA GLY A 37 -10.99 -19.37 5.03
C GLY A 37 -9.75 -18.48 5.28
N ALA A 38 -8.56 -19.00 4.99
CA ALA A 38 -7.28 -18.30 5.18
C ALA A 38 -7.00 -17.25 4.08
N SER A 39 -7.42 -17.51 2.83
CA SER A 39 -7.21 -16.60 1.70
C SER A 39 -7.95 -15.27 1.88
N PHE A 40 -9.09 -15.28 2.58
CA PHE A 40 -9.80 -14.03 2.93
C PHE A 40 -9.04 -13.17 3.96
N ARG A 41 -8.23 -13.78 4.83
CA ARG A 41 -7.47 -13.05 5.85
C ARG A 41 -6.27 -12.33 5.24
N ILE A 42 -5.55 -12.98 4.32
CA ILE A 42 -4.40 -12.38 3.64
C ILE A 42 -4.80 -11.29 2.64
N PHE A 43 -6.02 -11.33 2.10
CA PHE A 43 -6.57 -10.29 1.23
C PHE A 43 -6.40 -8.88 1.80
N TYR A 44 -6.66 -8.71 3.11
CA TYR A 44 -6.53 -7.42 3.80
C TYR A 44 -5.11 -6.89 3.89
N PHE A 45 -4.10 -7.74 3.67
CA PHE A 45 -2.71 -7.32 3.57
C PHE A 45 -2.29 -7.19 2.11
N HIS A 46 -2.56 -8.21 1.31
CA HIS A 46 -2.11 -8.28 -0.08
C HIS A 46 -2.66 -7.12 -0.94
N VAL A 47 -3.96 -6.84 -0.84
CA VAL A 47 -4.60 -5.84 -1.71
C VAL A 47 -4.12 -4.41 -1.42
N PRO A 48 -4.06 -3.93 -0.16
CA PRO A 48 -3.47 -2.63 0.12
C PRO A 48 -2.00 -2.52 -0.32
N LEU A 49 -1.21 -3.58 -0.17
CA LEU A 49 0.18 -3.59 -0.64
C LEU A 49 0.26 -3.40 -2.17
N ALA A 50 -0.61 -4.07 -2.92
CA ALA A 50 -0.70 -3.93 -4.37
C ALA A 50 -1.08 -2.51 -4.80
N TRP A 51 -2.07 -1.89 -4.14
CA TRP A 51 -2.47 -0.52 -4.43
C TRP A 51 -1.35 0.49 -4.20
N VAL A 52 -0.61 0.38 -3.10
CA VAL A 52 0.53 1.27 -2.82
C VAL A 52 1.63 1.07 -3.87
N SER A 53 1.93 -0.17 -4.26
CA SER A 53 2.91 -0.45 -5.31
C SER A 53 2.50 0.18 -6.65
N TYR A 54 1.25 0.00 -7.09
CA TYR A 54 0.76 0.60 -8.32
C TYR A 54 0.80 2.13 -8.29
N LEU A 55 0.34 2.75 -7.20
CA LEU A 55 0.37 4.20 -7.07
C LEU A 55 1.81 4.74 -7.09
N ALA A 56 2.75 4.06 -6.42
CA ALA A 56 4.15 4.43 -6.41
C ALA A 56 4.74 4.41 -7.83
N PHE A 57 4.55 3.33 -8.59
CA PHE A 57 5.04 3.26 -9.98
C PHE A 57 4.32 4.22 -10.92
N PHE A 58 3.05 4.55 -10.68
CA PHE A 58 2.34 5.58 -11.41
C PHE A 58 2.94 6.97 -11.18
N ILE A 59 3.33 7.29 -9.94
CA ILE A 59 4.04 8.53 -9.62
C ILE A 59 5.44 8.55 -10.26
N VAL A 60 6.16 7.42 -10.26
CA VAL A 60 7.43 7.28 -10.99
C VAL A 60 7.22 7.64 -12.46
N PHE A 61 6.22 7.05 -13.12
CA PHE A 61 5.92 7.32 -14.52
C PHE A 61 5.66 8.81 -14.79
N ILE A 62 4.76 9.45 -14.02
CA ILE A 62 4.45 10.87 -14.18
C ILE A 62 5.67 11.75 -13.94
N SER A 63 6.46 11.43 -12.90
CA SER A 63 7.63 12.20 -12.51
C SER A 63 8.74 12.07 -13.55
N SER A 64 9.00 10.87 -14.07
CA SER A 64 9.97 10.66 -15.14
C SER A 64 9.57 11.37 -16.45
N VAL A 65 8.28 11.33 -16.83
CA VAL A 65 7.79 12.09 -18.00
C VAL A 65 7.96 13.59 -17.80
N SER A 66 7.64 14.09 -16.60
CA SER A 66 7.81 15.51 -16.25
C SER A 66 9.28 15.93 -16.24
N TYR A 67 10.17 15.08 -15.71
CA TYR A 67 11.61 15.31 -15.73
C TYR A 67 12.16 15.43 -17.15
N LEU A 68 11.75 14.53 -18.07
CA LEU A 68 12.21 14.59 -19.46
C LEU A 68 11.76 15.88 -20.17
N ARG A 69 10.58 16.40 -19.82
CA ARG A 69 10.04 17.65 -20.38
C ARG A 69 10.69 18.90 -19.81
N THR A 70 10.88 18.98 -18.49
CA THR A 70 11.34 20.23 -17.84
C THR A 70 12.81 20.23 -17.46
N ARG A 71 13.44 19.05 -17.38
CA ARG A 71 14.81 18.82 -16.87
C ARG A 71 15.04 19.34 -15.45
N GLU A 72 13.97 19.54 -14.68
CA GLU A 72 14.07 20.02 -13.31
C GLU A 72 14.34 18.88 -12.33
N GLN A 73 15.32 19.06 -11.46
CA GLN A 73 15.76 18.05 -10.49
C GLN A 73 14.67 17.61 -9.49
N ARG A 74 13.67 18.45 -9.21
CA ARG A 74 12.54 18.07 -8.33
C ARG A 74 11.84 16.80 -8.81
N TRP A 75 11.67 16.63 -10.12
CA TRP A 75 10.97 15.48 -10.69
C TRP A 75 11.80 14.21 -10.57
N ASP A 76 13.12 14.32 -10.67
CA ASP A 76 14.03 13.21 -10.45
C ASP A 76 13.98 12.73 -8.98
N VAL A 77 13.96 13.66 -8.02
CA VAL A 77 13.79 13.36 -6.59
C VAL A 77 12.45 12.67 -6.32
N PHE A 78 11.35 13.12 -6.92
CA PHE A 78 10.06 12.46 -6.78
C PHE A 78 10.05 11.06 -7.40
N ALA A 79 10.66 10.89 -8.57
CA ALA A 79 10.76 9.59 -9.23
C ALA A 79 11.58 8.59 -8.40
N SER A 80 12.77 8.97 -7.93
CA SER A 80 13.62 8.07 -7.13
C SER A 80 12.97 7.69 -5.80
N SER A 81 12.45 8.67 -5.06
CA SER A 81 11.77 8.42 -3.78
C SER A 81 10.55 7.51 -3.95
N SER A 82 9.78 7.68 -5.02
CA SER A 82 8.62 6.83 -5.30
C SER A 82 9.03 5.43 -5.77
N ALA A 83 10.13 5.31 -6.51
CA ALA A 83 10.65 4.02 -6.97
C ALA A 83 11.10 3.14 -5.80
N GLU A 84 11.80 3.70 -4.80
CA GLU A 84 12.20 2.97 -3.58
C GLU A 84 10.98 2.38 -2.85
N ILE A 85 9.93 3.19 -2.65
CA ILE A 85 8.67 2.75 -2.04
C ILE A 85 8.02 1.67 -2.92
N GLY A 86 7.91 1.91 -4.23
CA GLY A 86 7.28 1.00 -5.18
C GLY A 86 7.94 -0.39 -5.19
N VAL A 87 9.27 -0.46 -5.15
CA VAL A 87 10.04 -1.71 -5.13
C VAL A 87 9.79 -2.49 -3.84
N ILE A 88 9.80 -1.84 -2.67
CA ILE A 88 9.53 -2.49 -1.38
C ILE A 88 8.13 -3.12 -1.39
N PHE A 89 7.12 -2.33 -1.74
CA PHE A 89 5.73 -2.81 -1.75
C PHE A 89 5.50 -3.87 -2.84
N CYS A 90 6.13 -3.74 -4.01
CA CYS A 90 6.09 -4.78 -5.04
C CYS A 90 6.69 -6.10 -4.53
N GLY A 91 7.84 -6.05 -3.86
CA GLY A 91 8.43 -7.23 -3.23
C GLY A 91 7.49 -7.90 -2.24
N LEU A 92 6.81 -7.12 -1.39
CA LEU A 92 5.81 -7.64 -0.46
C LEU A 92 4.60 -8.26 -1.18
N VAL A 93 4.15 -7.68 -2.29
CA VAL A 93 3.08 -8.25 -3.13
C VAL A 93 3.50 -9.59 -3.73
N LEU A 94 4.74 -9.69 -4.24
CA LEU A 94 5.27 -10.95 -4.79
C LEU A 94 5.38 -12.05 -3.75
N ILE A 95 5.65 -11.71 -2.48
CA ILE A 95 5.66 -12.67 -1.37
C ILE A 95 4.23 -13.06 -0.96
N THR A 96 3.33 -12.09 -0.86
CA THR A 96 1.97 -12.31 -0.33
C THR A 96 0.99 -12.85 -1.37
N GLY A 97 1.28 -12.70 -2.67
CA GLY A 97 0.44 -13.19 -3.77
C GLY A 97 0.25 -14.71 -3.74
N PRO A 98 1.32 -15.52 -3.68
CA PRO A 98 1.21 -16.97 -3.55
C PRO A 98 0.51 -17.44 -2.27
N ILE A 99 0.46 -16.60 -1.22
CA ILE A 99 -0.23 -16.91 0.04
C ILE A 99 -1.74 -16.66 -0.11
N TRP A 100 -2.13 -15.77 -1.03
CA TRP A 100 -3.53 -15.46 -1.32
C TRP A 100 -4.19 -16.43 -2.30
N ALA A 101 -3.44 -16.91 -3.29
CA ALA A 101 -3.88 -17.91 -4.27
C ALA A 101 -4.28 -19.24 -3.62
#